data_AF-A0A7K3M9I5-F1
#
_entry.id   AF-A0A7K3M9I5-F1
#
_cell.length_a   1.000
_cell.length_b   1.000
_cell.length_c   1.000
_cell.angle_alpha   90.00
_cell.angle_beta   90.00
_cell.angle_gamma   90.00
#
_symmetry.space_group_name_H-M   'P 1'
#
loop_
_entity.id
_entity.type
_entity.pdbx_description
1 polymer ?
#
loop_
_entity_poly.entity_id
_entity_poly.type
_entity_poly.pdbx_seq_one_letter_code
_entity_poly.pdbx_strand_id
1 'polypeptide(L)'
;MARAAVRRMPAALVASCLVSAGLFGGIAPATAEDALLDIGLGLQTYEPSEFRAEALELPAGLRIAVERDLGVPAERYLADAAAGQSAAHVVDALRAGGADVGAAVFDRATQTLEIFSADPGDYPAIEAAGAVVLPAAPPEPDLDAAVIPHEERFKGGYGYGEPDGAGGLHSYCTAGFNGHGADGSAVALSAGHCFPRAGEDTRWAHVDIDEPWTADTPGWPSPGAPLGRGVGGAWLFGNGHDVGLLNVDDAAWTPVPVITTWGGGSGDPRRGEVTLTDHVSPVVGQPVCRSGVTSGYQCGEVTAVDHLVDYGEAHGHAAVTGFTTSACSSPGDSGGPYVSGTAAVGILSGAAGPASGLCDHWDPDTNFSFAYALAGGAHSAESFYRDGEWELAVAVSEPAVSLPLEVEAGEPLVVSGVVDRAGPNHWVSVAVYGRTHMGAVTAGGRFSVRVHHDLPAGTTHPVTVRAHYGRHSVSEPASGSVSVTGSQDGDREDHPVVPGACATSGSAGLGGHDGAGLDEVAVMCRRLAR
;
A
#
# COMPACT_ATOMS: atom_id res chain seq x y z
N MET A 1 53.26 -4.97 -1.41
CA MET A 1 54.08 -4.84 -0.18
C MET A 1 53.96 -3.40 0.33
N ALA A 2 53.76 -3.27 1.65
CA ALA A 2 53.87 -2.07 2.51
C ALA A 2 52.91 -0.89 2.21
N ARG A 3 51.86 -0.62 2.99
CA ARG A 3 51.78 -0.11 4.38
C ARG A 3 52.45 1.26 4.64
N ALA A 4 51.58 2.21 5.00
CA ALA A 4 51.61 3.01 6.22
C ALA A 4 52.25 4.42 6.24
N ALA A 5 51.43 5.33 6.79
CA ALA A 5 51.73 6.24 7.92
C ALA A 5 52.41 7.59 7.66
N VAL A 6 51.60 8.66 7.83
CA VAL A 6 51.63 9.56 9.00
C VAL A 6 53.01 10.03 9.48
N ARG A 7 53.31 11.34 9.41
CA ARG A 7 53.55 12.24 10.59
C ARG A 7 54.03 13.67 10.24
N ARG A 8 53.30 14.65 10.80
CA ARG A 8 53.69 15.80 11.67
C ARG A 8 54.80 16.80 11.28
N MET A 9 54.38 18.09 11.25
CA MET A 9 54.83 19.31 12.01
C MET A 9 56.32 19.70 12.04
N PRO A 10 56.69 21.01 12.03
CA PRO A 10 56.69 21.88 13.25
C PRO A 10 56.42 23.41 13.02
N ALA A 11 55.83 24.14 13.99
CA ALA A 11 56.43 25.10 14.99
C ALA A 11 57.07 26.38 14.40
N ALA A 12 57.14 27.58 15.00
CA ALA A 12 56.58 28.30 16.15
C ALA A 12 57.28 29.70 16.16
N LEU A 13 56.69 30.73 16.78
CA LEU A 13 57.34 31.98 17.30
C LEU A 13 56.22 32.79 18.00
N VAL A 14 56.06 32.87 19.32
CA VAL A 14 56.86 33.37 20.47
C VAL A 14 57.13 34.89 20.46
N ALA A 15 56.52 35.60 21.41
CA ALA A 15 57.13 36.73 22.12
C ALA A 15 56.55 36.86 23.55
N SER A 16 57.43 36.81 24.56
CA SER A 16 57.25 37.21 25.97
C SER A 16 57.39 38.74 26.10
N CYS A 17 57.10 39.49 27.19
CA CYS A 17 57.23 39.30 28.64
C CYS A 17 56.60 40.55 29.34
N LEU A 18 56.11 40.44 30.58
CA LEU A 18 56.46 41.35 31.69
C LEU A 18 55.90 40.85 33.04
N VAL A 19 56.70 41.05 34.08
CA VAL A 19 56.54 40.59 35.47
C VAL A 19 56.05 41.74 36.35
N SER A 20 55.17 41.51 37.35
CA SER A 20 55.30 41.98 38.75
C SER A 20 54.06 41.72 39.64
N ALA A 21 54.30 41.03 40.75
CA ALA A 21 53.80 41.24 42.12
C ALA A 21 52.27 41.40 42.40
N GLY A 22 51.68 40.30 42.89
CA GLY A 22 50.97 40.18 44.18
C GLY A 22 49.83 41.12 44.52
N LEU A 23 48.62 40.56 44.66
CA LEU A 23 47.72 40.79 45.81
C LEU A 23 46.59 39.75 45.76
N PHE A 24 46.38 39.03 46.86
CA PHE A 24 45.19 38.20 47.06
C PHE A 24 43.97 39.14 47.14
N GLY A 25 43.21 39.23 46.06
CA GLY A 25 41.84 39.76 46.03
C GLY A 25 40.92 38.61 45.66
N GLY A 26 39.94 38.32 46.52
CA GLY A 26 39.02 37.19 46.36
C GLY A 26 38.32 37.21 45.01
N ILE A 27 38.32 36.06 44.34
CA ILE A 27 37.44 35.81 43.19
C ILE A 27 36.04 35.68 43.79
N ALA A 28 35.20 36.70 43.62
CA ALA A 28 33.76 36.52 43.72
C ALA A 28 33.34 35.58 42.59
N PRO A 29 32.38 34.64 42.80
CA PRO A 29 31.84 33.88 41.68
C PRO A 29 31.21 34.87 40.69
N ALA A 30 31.59 34.78 39.42
CA ALA A 30 30.93 35.51 38.35
C ALA A 30 29.42 35.22 38.42
N THR A 31 28.58 36.26 38.31
CA THR A 31 27.12 36.07 38.23
C THR A 31 26.78 35.40 36.89
N ALA A 32 25.60 34.78 36.78
CA ALA A 32 25.16 34.17 35.53
C ALA A 32 25.12 35.18 34.36
N GLU A 33 24.93 36.47 34.66
CA GLU A 33 25.04 37.58 33.70
C GLU A 33 26.46 37.71 33.11
N ASP A 34 27.50 37.65 33.95
CA ASP A 34 28.90 37.73 33.51
C ASP A 34 29.30 36.50 32.68
N ALA A 35 28.74 35.32 32.99
CA ALA A 35 29.05 34.08 32.27
C ALA A 35 28.42 34.02 30.87
N LEU A 36 27.21 34.57 30.66
CA LEU A 36 26.54 34.60 29.35
C LEU A 36 27.16 35.65 28.40
N LEU A 37 27.63 36.78 28.94
CA LEU A 37 28.33 37.82 28.19
C LEU A 37 29.73 37.42 27.73
N ASP A 38 30.46 36.58 28.49
CA ASP A 38 31.84 36.18 28.17
C ASP A 38 31.94 35.07 27.08
N ILE A 39 30.83 34.40 26.74
CA ILE A 39 30.73 33.38 25.67
C ILE A 39 29.88 33.83 24.45
N GLY A 40 29.29 35.03 24.47
CA GLY A 40 28.62 35.63 23.31
C GLY A 40 27.30 34.97 22.88
N LEU A 41 26.58 34.30 23.80
CA LEU A 41 25.33 33.57 23.52
C LEU A 41 24.06 34.46 23.60
N GLY A 42 24.06 35.57 22.86
CA GLY A 42 22.84 36.37 22.64
C GLY A 42 22.10 35.90 21.40
N LEU A 43 20.78 36.12 21.34
CA LEU A 43 19.98 35.88 20.13
C LEU A 43 20.60 36.64 18.94
N GLN A 44 20.94 35.91 17.89
CA GLN A 44 21.47 36.47 16.65
C GLN A 44 20.36 36.58 15.60
N THR A 45 20.45 37.65 14.80
CA THR A 45 19.62 37.86 13.62
C THR A 45 20.49 37.76 12.37
N TYR A 46 19.88 37.36 11.26
CA TYR A 46 20.58 37.01 10.04
C TYR A 46 19.87 37.59 8.83
N GLU A 47 20.64 38.25 7.96
CA GLU A 47 20.11 38.86 6.76
C GLU A 47 20.11 37.86 5.60
N PRO A 48 18.99 37.70 4.86
CA PRO A 48 18.93 36.76 3.73
C PRO A 48 20.03 36.95 2.69
N SER A 49 20.51 38.19 2.51
CA SER A 49 21.57 38.49 1.56
C SER A 49 22.91 37.79 1.87
N GLU A 50 23.14 37.42 3.13
CA GLU A 50 24.35 36.76 3.61
C GLU A 50 24.43 35.29 3.14
N PHE A 51 23.28 34.68 2.84
CA PHE A 51 23.15 33.26 2.48
C PHE A 51 22.97 33.02 0.98
N ARG A 52 23.14 34.05 0.14
CA ARG A 52 22.86 33.94 -1.31
C ARG A 52 23.75 32.91 -2.01
N ALA A 53 25.00 32.76 -1.60
CA ALA A 53 25.91 31.80 -2.22
C ALA A 53 25.52 30.37 -1.80
N GLU A 54 25.28 30.17 -0.51
CA GLU A 54 24.88 28.91 0.11
C GLU A 54 23.52 28.44 -0.42
N ALA A 55 22.59 29.36 -0.62
CA ALA A 55 21.28 29.08 -1.20
C ALA A 55 21.36 28.54 -2.64
N LEU A 56 22.39 28.92 -3.41
CA LEU A 56 22.61 28.39 -4.76
C LEU A 56 23.15 26.96 -4.76
N GLU A 57 23.87 26.57 -3.70
CA GLU A 57 24.43 25.24 -3.50
C GLU A 57 23.40 24.25 -2.92
N LEU A 58 22.25 24.71 -2.44
CA LEU A 58 21.21 23.83 -1.94
C LEU A 58 20.67 22.89 -3.04
N PRO A 59 20.33 21.63 -2.69
CA PRO A 59 19.71 20.71 -3.61
C PRO A 59 18.48 21.33 -4.29
N ALA A 60 18.36 21.16 -5.61
CA ALA A 60 17.29 21.79 -6.39
C ALA A 60 15.89 21.45 -5.85
N GLY A 61 15.68 20.21 -5.42
CA GLY A 61 14.42 19.78 -4.80
C GLY A 61 14.08 20.52 -3.51
N LEU A 62 15.07 20.83 -2.67
CA LEU A 62 14.86 21.58 -1.43
C LEU A 62 14.49 23.05 -1.73
N ARG A 63 15.16 23.69 -2.69
CA ARG A 63 14.84 25.07 -3.07
C ARG A 63 13.40 25.19 -3.60
N ILE A 64 12.98 24.23 -4.43
CA ILE A 64 11.61 24.15 -4.95
C ILE A 64 10.60 23.97 -3.82
N ALA A 65 10.88 23.07 -2.87
CA ALA A 65 9.99 22.82 -1.74
C ALA A 65 9.84 24.06 -0.84
N VAL A 66 10.96 24.72 -0.52
CA VAL A 66 10.98 25.95 0.30
C VAL A 66 10.15 27.06 -0.35
N GLU A 67 10.32 27.30 -1.64
CA GLU A 67 9.56 28.35 -2.35
C GLU A 67 8.07 28.01 -2.41
N ARG A 68 7.72 26.76 -2.71
CA ARG A 68 6.33 26.28 -2.79
C ARG A 68 5.61 26.34 -1.44
N ASP A 69 6.25 25.82 -0.39
CA ASP A 69 5.59 25.52 0.88
C ASP A 69 5.67 26.68 1.87
N LEU A 70 6.83 27.34 1.94
CA LEU A 70 7.07 28.42 2.89
C LEU A 70 6.86 29.80 2.28
N GLY A 71 6.70 29.88 0.95
CA GLY A 71 6.44 31.12 0.20
C GLY A 71 7.60 32.10 0.22
N VAL A 72 8.83 31.63 0.50
CA VAL A 72 10.03 32.46 0.64
C VAL A 72 11.17 31.90 -0.21
N PRO A 73 12.13 32.73 -0.67
CA PRO A 73 13.29 32.25 -1.39
C PRO A 73 14.26 31.50 -0.45
N ALA A 74 15.11 30.66 -1.05
CA ALA A 74 15.99 29.75 -0.32
C ALA A 74 16.97 30.47 0.62
N GLU A 75 17.47 31.65 0.25
CA GLU A 75 18.36 32.45 1.10
C GLU A 75 17.63 33.04 2.33
N ARG A 76 16.33 33.35 2.20
CA ARG A 76 15.50 33.77 3.35
C ARG A 76 15.25 32.59 4.28
N TYR A 77 14.99 31.41 3.73
CA TYR A 77 14.86 30.19 4.50
C TYR A 77 16.13 29.87 5.31
N LEU A 78 17.32 29.98 4.70
CA LEU A 78 18.58 29.73 5.40
C LEU A 78 18.82 30.75 6.53
N ALA A 79 18.54 32.03 6.30
CA ALA A 79 18.64 33.06 7.33
C ALA A 79 17.65 32.82 8.49
N ASP A 80 16.39 32.50 8.19
CA ASP A 80 15.37 32.19 9.19
C ASP A 80 15.74 30.92 9.99
N ALA A 81 16.32 29.90 9.32
CA ALA A 81 16.79 28.69 9.97
C ALA A 81 17.99 28.95 10.89
N ALA A 82 18.96 29.78 10.48
CA ALA A 82 20.10 30.17 11.31
C ALA A 82 19.65 30.99 12.54
N ALA A 83 18.71 31.91 12.36
CA ALA A 83 18.11 32.68 13.46
C ALA A 83 17.34 31.76 14.43
N GLY A 84 16.57 30.81 13.89
CA GLY A 84 15.86 29.80 14.68
C GLY A 84 16.80 28.89 15.48
N GLN A 85 17.94 28.49 14.90
CA GLN A 85 18.99 27.75 15.62
C GLN A 85 19.61 28.59 16.74
N SER A 86 19.89 29.88 16.48
CA SER A 86 20.35 30.79 17.51
C SER A 86 19.34 30.93 18.66
N ALA A 87 18.05 31.01 18.34
CA ALA A 87 16.97 31.08 19.32
C ALA A 87 16.90 29.80 20.17
N ALA A 88 17.04 28.62 19.55
CA ALA A 88 17.08 27.35 20.25
C ALA A 88 18.29 27.27 21.21
N HIS A 89 19.48 27.69 20.77
CA HIS A 89 20.66 27.72 21.64
C HIS A 89 20.49 28.66 22.84
N VAL A 90 19.80 29.79 22.67
CA VAL A 90 19.46 30.69 23.78
C VAL A 90 18.53 29.99 24.77
N VAL A 91 17.48 29.32 24.30
CA VAL A 91 16.56 28.55 25.16
C VAL A 91 17.30 27.45 25.94
N ASP A 92 18.17 26.70 25.26
CA ASP A 92 18.95 25.63 25.87
C ASP A 92 19.95 26.18 26.91
N ALA A 93 20.61 27.30 26.61
CA ALA A 93 21.53 27.95 27.54
C ALA A 93 20.82 28.47 28.79
N LEU A 94 19.63 29.06 28.64
CA LEU A 94 18.81 29.52 29.77
C LEU A 94 18.37 28.35 30.65
N ARG A 95 17.89 27.25 30.04
CA ARG A 95 17.53 26.01 30.76
C ARG A 95 18.73 25.40 31.49
N ALA A 96 19.88 25.33 30.82
CA ALA A 96 21.12 24.82 31.42
C ALA A 96 21.61 25.72 32.58
N GLY A 97 21.33 27.03 32.50
CA GLY A 97 21.55 28.00 33.57
C GLY A 97 20.53 27.92 34.72
N GLY A 98 19.51 27.07 34.60
CA GLY A 98 18.50 26.82 35.63
C GLY A 98 17.19 27.60 35.49
N ALA A 99 16.98 28.33 34.39
CA ALA A 99 15.73 29.05 34.15
C ALA A 99 14.56 28.10 33.80
N ASP A 100 13.37 28.37 34.34
CA ASP A 100 12.14 27.62 34.11
C ASP A 100 11.45 28.08 32.81
N VAL A 101 12.04 27.69 31.67
CA VAL A 101 11.49 27.99 30.34
C VAL A 101 10.35 27.03 30.00
N GLY A 102 9.11 27.46 30.30
CA GLY A 102 7.88 26.72 30.05
C GLY A 102 7.52 26.59 28.56
N ALA A 103 7.70 27.66 27.78
CA ALA A 103 7.55 27.65 26.33
C ALA A 103 8.45 28.69 25.68
N ALA A 104 8.72 28.53 24.38
CA ALA A 104 9.44 29.51 23.57
C ALA A 104 8.80 29.59 22.18
N VAL A 105 8.59 30.80 21.68
CA VAL A 105 7.99 31.07 20.38
C VAL A 105 8.95 31.95 19.59
N PHE A 106 9.30 31.52 18.38
CA PHE A 106 10.15 32.28 17.48
C PHE A 106 9.32 32.81 16.31
N ASP A 107 9.27 34.14 16.16
CA ASP A 107 8.66 34.77 15.01
C ASP A 107 9.71 34.89 13.90
N ARG A 108 9.56 34.11 12.82
CA ARG A 108 10.49 34.12 11.68
C ARG A 108 10.46 35.42 10.87
N ALA A 109 9.38 36.19 10.92
CA ALA A 109 9.24 37.42 10.16
C ALA A 109 10.05 38.55 10.79
N THR A 110 10.00 38.64 12.12
CA THR A 110 10.71 39.65 12.92
C THR A 110 12.02 39.15 13.54
N GLN A 111 12.29 37.84 13.47
CA GLN A 111 13.40 37.13 14.13
C GLN A 111 13.45 37.39 15.64
N THR A 112 12.28 37.52 16.28
CA THR A 112 12.15 37.72 17.72
C THR A 112 11.87 36.40 18.44
N LEU A 113 12.55 36.18 19.56
CA LEU A 113 12.30 35.06 20.46
C LEU A 113 11.49 35.52 21.66
N GLU A 114 10.31 34.96 21.84
CA GLU A 114 9.47 35.15 23.01
C GLU A 114 9.60 33.92 23.93
N ILE A 115 9.91 34.13 25.20
CA ILE A 115 10.06 33.06 26.19
C ILE A 115 9.05 33.24 27.32
N PHE A 116 8.39 32.15 27.66
CA PHE A 116 7.43 32.07 28.74
C PHE A 116 8.09 31.42 29.94
N SER A 117 8.27 32.18 31.03
CA SER A 117 8.70 31.65 32.33
C SER A 117 7.67 32.01 33.40
N ALA A 118 7.34 31.01 34.21
CA ALA A 118 6.47 31.15 35.37
C ALA A 118 7.20 31.75 36.59
N ASP A 119 8.54 31.80 36.55
CA ASP A 119 9.37 32.36 37.61
C ASP A 119 9.91 33.76 37.21
N PRO A 120 9.43 34.84 37.85
CA PRO A 120 9.95 36.20 37.63
C PRO A 120 11.46 36.35 37.90
N GLY A 121 12.06 35.42 38.65
CA GLY A 121 13.50 35.38 38.89
C GLY A 121 14.34 35.15 37.63
N ASP A 122 13.76 34.56 36.58
CA ASP A 122 14.45 34.23 35.33
C ASP A 122 14.48 35.40 34.34
N TYR A 123 13.63 36.41 34.54
CA TYR A 123 13.37 37.46 33.55
C TYR A 123 14.63 38.24 33.16
N PRO A 124 15.51 38.66 34.10
CA PRO A 124 16.73 39.37 33.75
C PRO A 124 17.67 38.55 32.85
N ALA A 125 17.76 37.22 33.07
CA ALA A 125 18.61 36.35 32.26
C ALA A 125 18.05 36.16 30.85
N ILE A 126 16.72 36.00 30.74
CA ILE A 126 16.03 35.88 29.45
C ILE A 126 16.16 37.18 28.63
N GLU A 127 15.95 38.34 29.26
CA GLU A 127 16.09 39.66 28.61
C GLU A 127 17.55 39.93 28.21
N ALA A 128 18.52 39.57 29.05
CA ALA A 128 19.95 39.69 28.75
C ALA A 128 20.37 38.84 27.54
N ALA A 129 19.69 37.71 27.30
CA ALA A 129 19.91 36.87 26.12
C ALA A 129 19.27 37.41 24.84
N GLY A 130 18.56 38.55 24.90
CA GLY A 130 17.92 39.21 23.76
C GLY A 130 16.53 38.66 23.42
N ALA A 131 15.93 37.86 24.31
CA ALA A 131 14.56 37.38 24.18
C ALA A 131 13.57 38.29 24.92
N VAL A 132 12.31 38.28 24.49
CA VAL A 132 11.21 38.97 25.14
C VAL A 132 10.52 38.01 26.11
N VAL A 133 10.37 38.40 27.37
CA VAL A 133 9.65 37.57 28.35
C VAL A 133 8.17 37.84 28.28
N LEU A 134 7.36 36.77 28.24
CA LEU A 134 5.91 36.86 28.29
C LEU A 134 5.34 36.06 29.49
N PRO A 135 4.27 36.56 30.14
CA PRO A 135 3.76 35.99 31.39
C PRO A 135 2.86 34.75 31.19
N ALA A 136 2.41 34.45 29.97
CA ALA A 136 1.54 33.31 29.68
C ALA A 136 1.67 32.84 28.23
N ALA A 137 1.84 31.53 28.02
CA ALA A 137 1.97 30.91 26.70
C ALA A 137 0.74 31.20 25.81
N PRO A 138 0.89 31.23 24.47
CA PRO A 138 -0.25 31.29 23.56
C PRO A 138 -1.17 30.09 23.78
N PRO A 139 -2.46 30.19 23.43
CA PRO A 139 -3.37 29.04 23.47
C PRO A 139 -2.81 27.93 22.60
N GLU A 140 -2.73 26.72 23.16
CA GLU A 140 -2.38 25.53 22.39
C GLU A 140 -3.38 25.36 21.23
N PRO A 141 -2.93 24.85 20.07
CA PRO A 141 -3.87 24.45 19.03
C PRO A 141 -4.85 23.41 19.58
N ASP A 142 -6.04 23.33 18.99
CA ASP A 142 -7.03 22.31 19.33
C ASP A 142 -6.44 20.91 19.09
N LEU A 143 -6.01 20.24 20.16
CA LEU A 143 -5.47 18.87 20.13
C LEU A 143 -6.59 17.81 20.08
N ASP A 144 -7.85 18.22 20.21
CA ASP A 144 -9.03 17.35 20.05
C ASP A 144 -9.51 17.31 18.58
N ALA A 145 -8.93 18.14 17.70
CA ALA A 145 -9.04 17.96 16.26
C ALA A 145 -8.41 16.60 15.90
N ALA A 146 -9.19 15.73 15.24
CA ALA A 146 -8.74 14.39 14.88
C ALA A 146 -7.40 14.45 14.14
N VAL A 147 -6.33 14.05 14.83
CA VAL A 147 -5.08 13.64 14.19
C VAL A 147 -5.46 12.40 13.38
N ILE A 148 -5.59 12.54 12.06
CA ILE A 148 -5.70 11.39 11.17
C ILE A 148 -4.37 10.65 11.32
N PRO A 149 -4.33 9.44 11.90
CA PRO A 149 -3.11 8.64 11.90
C PRO A 149 -2.67 8.53 10.44
N HIS A 150 -1.38 8.64 10.15
CA HIS A 150 -0.87 8.20 8.86
C HIS A 150 -1.23 6.72 8.71
N GLU A 151 -2.34 6.40 8.05
CA GLU A 151 -2.62 5.06 7.55
C GLU A 151 -1.54 4.79 6.51
N GLU A 152 -0.47 4.11 6.90
CA GLU A 152 0.53 3.72 5.93
C GLU A 152 -0.12 2.69 5.00
N ARG A 153 -0.15 3.01 3.70
CA ARG A 153 -0.62 2.09 2.67
C ARG A 153 0.29 0.87 2.71
N PHE A 154 -0.22 -0.27 3.16
CA PHE A 154 0.53 -1.52 3.14
C PHE A 154 0.50 -2.09 1.73
N LYS A 155 1.66 -2.21 1.09
CA LYS A 155 1.80 -2.64 -0.32
C LYS A 155 2.42 -4.03 -0.38
N GLY A 156 2.09 -4.79 -1.42
CA GLY A 156 2.90 -5.95 -1.78
C GLY A 156 4.34 -5.52 -2.07
N GLY A 157 5.31 -6.38 -1.77
CA GLY A 157 6.74 -6.07 -1.85
C GLY A 157 7.31 -5.43 -0.57
N TYR A 158 6.50 -5.08 0.42
CA TYR A 158 7.00 -4.64 1.73
C TYR A 158 7.59 -5.80 2.53
N GLY A 159 8.64 -5.53 3.31
CA GLY A 159 9.19 -6.50 4.24
C GLY A 159 8.28 -6.71 5.46
N TYR A 160 8.26 -7.93 5.97
CA TYR A 160 7.68 -8.28 7.25
C TYR A 160 8.54 -9.34 7.94
N GLY A 161 8.49 -9.43 9.27
CA GLY A 161 9.31 -10.37 10.01
C GLY A 161 8.73 -10.76 11.36
N GLU A 162 9.24 -11.87 11.89
CA GLU A 162 8.88 -12.39 13.21
C GLU A 162 9.78 -11.72 14.25
N PRO A 163 9.23 -10.90 15.17
CA PRO A 163 10.02 -10.27 16.23
C PRO A 163 10.64 -11.30 17.16
N ASP A 164 11.88 -11.08 17.58
CA ASP A 164 12.60 -11.97 18.52
C ASP A 164 12.38 -11.65 20.00
N GLY A 165 11.60 -10.60 20.30
CA GLY A 165 11.34 -10.11 21.65
C GLY A 165 12.51 -9.35 22.30
N ALA A 166 13.68 -9.29 21.66
CA ALA A 166 14.87 -8.54 22.08
C ALA A 166 15.09 -7.26 21.23
N GLY A 167 14.12 -6.91 20.37
CA GLY A 167 14.19 -5.76 19.47
C GLY A 167 14.75 -6.08 18.09
N GLY A 168 14.95 -7.35 17.76
CA GLY A 168 15.36 -7.84 16.44
C GLY A 168 14.31 -8.74 15.78
N LEU A 169 14.73 -9.47 14.75
CA LEU A 169 13.91 -10.40 13.98
C LEU A 169 14.51 -11.81 14.01
N HIS A 170 13.66 -12.82 14.21
CA HIS A 170 14.03 -14.23 14.02
C HIS A 170 14.10 -14.60 12.53
N SER A 171 13.25 -14.00 11.72
CA SER A 171 13.16 -14.17 10.28
C SER A 171 12.51 -12.94 9.66
N TYR A 172 12.78 -12.69 8.38
CA TYR A 172 12.02 -11.74 7.58
C TYR A 172 11.79 -12.30 6.18
N CYS A 173 10.68 -11.87 5.60
CA CYS A 173 10.25 -12.17 4.25
C CYS A 173 9.65 -10.91 3.63
N THR A 174 9.19 -11.05 2.40
CA THR A 174 8.48 -10.01 1.65
C THR A 174 7.01 -10.39 1.53
N ALA A 175 6.10 -9.46 1.81
CA ALA A 175 4.68 -9.64 1.57
C ALA A 175 4.40 -9.71 0.06
N GLY A 176 3.62 -10.68 -0.40
CA GLY A 176 3.26 -10.87 -1.79
C GLY A 176 2.17 -9.92 -2.25
N PHE A 177 0.92 -10.35 -2.13
CA PHE A 177 -0.24 -9.59 -2.59
C PHE A 177 -1.25 -9.40 -1.48
N ASN A 178 -1.78 -8.19 -1.36
CA ASN A 178 -2.94 -7.96 -0.52
C ASN A 178 -4.18 -8.60 -1.13
N GLY A 179 -5.09 -9.03 -0.26
CA GLY A 179 -6.32 -9.70 -0.63
C GLY A 179 -7.32 -9.68 0.51
N HIS A 180 -8.37 -10.48 0.33
CA HIS A 180 -9.47 -10.65 1.25
C HIS A 180 -9.56 -12.10 1.68
N GLY A 181 -9.66 -12.34 2.99
CA GLY A 181 -10.04 -13.63 3.54
C GLY A 181 -11.51 -13.95 3.29
N ALA A 182 -11.94 -15.16 3.65
CA ALA A 182 -13.31 -15.64 3.48
C ALA A 182 -14.40 -14.72 4.05
N ASP A 183 -14.09 -14.04 5.16
CA ASP A 183 -14.97 -13.10 5.87
C ASP A 183 -14.79 -11.63 5.43
N GLY A 184 -13.94 -11.39 4.43
CA GLY A 184 -13.58 -10.04 3.96
C GLY A 184 -12.45 -9.39 4.77
N SER A 185 -11.86 -10.08 5.75
CA SER A 185 -10.67 -9.61 6.47
C SER A 185 -9.53 -9.28 5.50
N ALA A 186 -8.75 -8.24 5.83
CA ALA A 186 -7.62 -7.85 5.01
C ALA A 186 -6.43 -8.79 5.30
N VAL A 187 -5.95 -9.46 4.25
CA VAL A 187 -4.86 -10.42 4.33
C VAL A 187 -3.78 -10.11 3.30
N ALA A 188 -2.55 -10.52 3.58
CA ALA A 188 -1.44 -10.53 2.64
C ALA A 188 -1.01 -11.98 2.36
N LEU A 189 -0.99 -12.35 1.08
CA LEU A 189 -0.42 -13.59 0.59
C LEU A 189 1.10 -13.52 0.69
N SER A 190 1.74 -14.59 1.15
CA SER A 190 3.20 -14.75 1.21
C SER A 190 3.59 -16.22 1.01
N ALA A 191 4.87 -16.54 1.07
CA ALA A 191 5.37 -17.90 0.97
C ALA A 191 5.13 -18.67 2.28
N GLY A 192 4.76 -19.93 2.19
CA GLY A 192 4.46 -20.78 3.34
C GLY A 192 5.69 -21.06 4.21
N HIS A 193 6.87 -21.16 3.59
CA HIS A 193 8.12 -21.36 4.32
C HIS A 193 8.53 -20.16 5.18
N CYS A 194 7.87 -19.00 5.01
CA CYS A 194 8.04 -17.84 5.88
C CYS A 194 7.33 -18.00 7.22
N PHE A 195 6.52 -19.04 7.43
CA PHE A 195 5.79 -19.29 8.68
C PHE A 195 6.31 -20.51 9.49
N PRO A 196 7.62 -20.86 9.50
CA PRO A 196 8.07 -22.19 9.92
C PRO A 196 7.96 -22.43 11.45
N ARG A 197 7.81 -21.36 12.24
CA ARG A 197 7.66 -21.40 13.72
C ARG A 197 6.41 -20.68 14.21
N ALA A 198 5.58 -20.18 13.29
CA ALA A 198 4.44 -19.37 13.65
C ALA A 198 3.39 -20.24 14.37
N GLY A 199 3.13 -19.91 15.64
CA GLY A 199 1.86 -20.26 16.24
C GLY A 199 0.77 -19.36 15.69
N GLU A 200 -0.49 -19.73 15.87
CA GLU A 200 -1.64 -18.86 15.55
C GLU A 200 -1.56 -17.50 16.28
N ASP A 201 -0.76 -17.43 17.35
CA ASP A 201 -0.51 -16.23 18.14
C ASP A 201 0.70 -15.40 17.70
N THR A 202 1.51 -15.85 16.74
CA THR A 202 2.69 -15.12 16.30
C THR A 202 2.27 -13.83 15.61
N ARG A 203 2.66 -12.70 16.22
CA ARG A 203 2.41 -11.37 15.68
C ARG A 203 3.62 -10.91 14.88
N TRP A 204 3.41 -10.69 13.59
CA TRP A 204 4.39 -10.20 12.64
C TRP A 204 4.49 -8.69 12.71
N ALA A 205 5.69 -8.18 12.46
CA ALA A 205 5.96 -6.76 12.34
C ALA A 205 6.35 -6.42 10.90
N HIS A 206 6.05 -5.19 10.49
CA HIS A 206 6.62 -4.61 9.28
C HIS A 206 8.13 -4.49 9.44
N VAL A 207 8.87 -4.57 8.35
CA VAL A 207 10.31 -4.24 8.31
C VAL A 207 10.44 -2.79 7.88
N ASP A 208 10.85 -1.92 8.80
CA ASP A 208 10.97 -0.47 8.55
C ASP A 208 12.32 -0.14 7.93
N ILE A 209 12.34 -0.06 6.59
CA ILE A 209 13.52 0.28 5.79
C ILE A 209 13.13 1.22 4.64
N ASP A 210 14.05 2.10 4.25
CA ASP A 210 13.88 3.11 3.22
C ASP A 210 14.70 2.82 1.94
N GLU A 211 15.33 1.65 1.88
CA GLU A 211 15.99 1.07 0.72
C GLU A 211 16.09 -0.45 0.88
N PRO A 212 16.31 -1.24 -0.19
CA PRO A 212 16.44 -2.67 -0.07
C PRO A 212 17.58 -3.09 0.88
N TRP A 213 17.34 -4.10 1.71
CA TRP A 213 18.30 -4.64 2.66
C TRP A 213 19.34 -5.53 1.97
N THR A 214 20.29 -4.91 1.26
CA THR A 214 21.32 -5.63 0.51
C THR A 214 22.43 -6.18 1.43
N ALA A 215 23.34 -6.99 0.88
CA ALA A 215 24.49 -7.50 1.65
C ALA A 215 25.50 -6.43 2.08
N ASP A 216 25.44 -5.22 1.50
CA ASP A 216 26.24 -4.09 1.94
C ASP A 216 25.66 -3.43 3.20
N THR A 217 24.40 -3.75 3.56
CA THR A 217 23.74 -3.28 4.77
C THR A 217 24.10 -4.20 5.96
N PRO A 218 24.89 -3.75 6.94
CA PRO A 218 25.34 -4.61 8.02
C PRO A 218 24.21 -4.98 8.98
N GLY A 219 24.08 -6.27 9.30
CA GLY A 219 23.15 -6.76 10.33
C GLY A 219 21.82 -7.26 9.78
N TRP A 220 20.81 -7.29 10.66
CA TRP A 220 19.43 -7.65 10.32
C TRP A 220 18.56 -6.39 10.30
N PRO A 221 17.53 -6.34 9.44
CA PRO A 221 16.57 -5.25 9.49
C PRO A 221 15.87 -5.22 10.85
N SER A 222 15.49 -4.02 11.30
CA SER A 222 14.76 -3.85 12.55
C SER A 222 13.27 -4.08 12.36
N PRO A 223 12.58 -4.68 13.36
CA PRO A 223 11.13 -4.71 13.37
C PRO A 223 10.58 -3.29 13.53
N GLY A 224 9.67 -2.92 12.65
CA GLY A 224 8.87 -1.70 12.70
C GLY A 224 7.52 -1.91 13.38
N ALA A 225 6.52 -1.18 12.92
CA ALA A 225 5.17 -1.27 13.47
C ALA A 225 4.59 -2.69 13.32
N PRO A 226 3.78 -3.15 14.28
CA PRO A 226 3.10 -4.43 14.14
C PRO A 226 2.17 -4.47 12.91
N LEU A 227 2.04 -5.63 12.27
CA LEU A 227 1.17 -5.83 11.11
C LEU A 227 -0.07 -6.65 11.46
N GLY A 228 0.15 -7.84 12.01
CA GLY A 228 -0.92 -8.76 12.37
C GLY A 228 -0.42 -10.18 12.53
N ARG A 229 -1.31 -11.17 12.40
CA ARG A 229 -1.04 -12.58 12.75
C ARG A 229 -1.16 -13.50 11.55
N GLY A 230 -0.44 -14.63 11.56
CA GLY A 230 -0.67 -15.68 10.56
C GLY A 230 -2.13 -16.19 10.64
N VAL A 231 -2.75 -16.44 9.49
CA VAL A 231 -4.10 -17.02 9.44
C VAL A 231 -3.99 -18.51 9.72
N GLY A 232 -4.44 -18.96 10.89
CA GLY A 232 -4.25 -20.33 11.38
C GLY A 232 -4.58 -21.41 10.35
N GLY A 233 -3.60 -22.27 10.04
CA GLY A 233 -3.75 -23.37 9.09
C GLY A 233 -3.78 -22.97 7.60
N ALA A 234 -3.70 -21.68 7.29
CA ALA A 234 -3.74 -21.16 5.93
C ALA A 234 -2.34 -20.98 5.31
N TRP A 235 -1.37 -21.82 5.70
CA TRP A 235 -0.05 -21.86 5.09
C TRP A 235 0.48 -23.29 4.94
N LEU A 236 1.26 -23.52 3.89
CA LEU A 236 1.86 -24.81 3.58
C LEU A 236 3.18 -24.61 2.82
N PHE A 237 4.20 -25.36 3.23
CA PHE A 237 5.45 -25.53 2.50
C PHE A 237 5.71 -27.02 2.28
N GLY A 238 5.72 -27.45 1.02
CA GLY A 238 5.75 -28.85 0.60
C GLY A 238 4.42 -29.32 0.01
N ASN A 239 4.36 -30.61 -0.38
CA ASN A 239 3.21 -31.22 -1.07
C ASN A 239 2.76 -30.45 -2.33
N GLY A 240 3.70 -29.80 -3.01
CA GLY A 240 3.46 -28.98 -4.20
C GLY A 240 3.20 -27.51 -3.91
N HIS A 241 3.15 -27.08 -2.64
CA HIS A 241 2.74 -25.73 -2.26
C HIS A 241 3.83 -24.97 -1.49
N ASP A 242 3.88 -23.65 -1.70
CA ASP A 242 4.64 -22.73 -0.86
C ASP A 242 3.88 -21.41 -0.74
N VAL A 243 2.89 -21.41 0.14
CA VAL A 243 1.92 -20.32 0.26
C VAL A 243 1.48 -20.14 1.71
N GLY A 244 1.15 -18.91 2.11
CA GLY A 244 0.65 -18.57 3.43
C GLY A 244 -0.10 -17.25 3.46
N LEU A 245 -1.05 -17.12 4.38
CA LEU A 245 -1.78 -15.87 4.61
C LEU A 245 -1.40 -15.23 5.95
N LEU A 246 -1.17 -13.92 5.90
CA LEU A 246 -0.99 -13.04 7.05
C LEU A 246 -2.20 -12.11 7.16
N ASN A 247 -2.84 -12.02 8.32
CA ASN A 247 -3.78 -10.93 8.60
C ASN A 247 -3.02 -9.61 8.68
N VAL A 248 -3.54 -8.58 8.03
CA VAL A 248 -3.12 -7.20 8.24
C VAL A 248 -4.21 -6.54 9.06
N ASP A 249 -4.13 -6.72 10.38
CA ASP A 249 -5.18 -6.41 11.35
C ASP A 249 -4.85 -5.23 12.28
N ASP A 250 -3.60 -4.74 12.24
CA ASP A 250 -3.23 -3.53 12.96
C ASP A 250 -3.76 -2.29 12.23
N ALA A 251 -4.45 -1.42 12.98
CA ALA A 251 -5.11 -0.23 12.46
C ALA A 251 -4.16 0.84 11.88
N ALA A 252 -2.84 0.71 12.10
CA ALA A 252 -1.84 1.56 11.45
C ALA A 252 -1.72 1.32 9.94
N TRP A 253 -2.23 0.18 9.44
CA TRP A 253 -2.03 -0.25 8.06
C TRP A 253 -3.33 -0.29 7.28
N THR A 254 -3.29 0.27 6.07
CA THR A 254 -4.37 0.13 5.09
C THR A 254 -3.85 -0.67 3.89
N PRO A 255 -4.18 -1.97 3.78
CA PRO A 255 -3.83 -2.79 2.62
C PRO A 255 -4.41 -2.24 1.33
N VAL A 256 -3.58 -2.15 0.30
CA VAL A 256 -3.97 -1.60 -1.00
C VAL A 256 -3.62 -2.54 -2.16
N PRO A 257 -4.36 -2.52 -3.28
CA PRO A 257 -4.14 -3.41 -4.42
C PRO A 257 -2.95 -2.96 -5.28
N VAL A 258 -1.79 -2.74 -4.67
CA VAL A 258 -0.58 -2.30 -5.35
C VAL A 258 0.63 -3.06 -4.80
N ILE A 259 1.68 -3.14 -5.61
CA ILE A 259 3.01 -3.56 -5.16
C ILE A 259 3.98 -2.38 -5.24
N THR A 260 4.97 -2.31 -4.35
CA THR A 260 6.03 -1.31 -4.44
C THR A 260 7.03 -1.63 -5.55
N THR A 261 7.56 -0.60 -6.20
CA THR A 261 8.71 -0.71 -7.12
C THR A 261 10.01 -0.21 -6.50
N TRP A 262 10.06 0.01 -5.18
CA TRP A 262 11.26 0.45 -4.46
C TRP A 262 11.92 1.67 -5.10
N GLY A 263 11.12 2.70 -5.42
CA GLY A 263 11.62 3.92 -6.06
C GLY A 263 12.30 3.72 -7.42
N GLY A 264 12.01 2.62 -8.14
CA GLY A 264 12.72 2.23 -9.36
C GLY A 264 13.73 1.08 -9.18
N GLY A 265 13.73 0.45 -8.01
CA GLY A 265 14.40 -0.82 -7.74
C GLY A 265 15.35 -0.81 -6.55
N SER A 266 15.73 0.36 -6.02
CA SER A 266 16.76 0.49 -4.98
C SER A 266 16.57 1.67 -4.02
N GLY A 267 15.36 2.18 -3.88
CA GLY A 267 15.05 3.29 -2.97
C GLY A 267 13.79 3.03 -2.16
N ASP A 268 13.28 4.07 -1.51
CA ASP A 268 12.18 3.98 -0.54
C ASP A 268 10.97 3.20 -1.06
N PRO A 269 10.53 2.13 -0.37
CA PRO A 269 9.38 1.32 -0.79
C PRO A 269 8.07 2.12 -0.82
N ARG A 270 8.02 3.28 -0.16
CA ARG A 270 6.88 4.20 -0.22
C ARG A 270 6.79 4.89 -1.59
N ARG A 271 7.88 4.97 -2.36
CA ARG A 271 7.96 5.60 -3.69
C ARG A 271 7.83 4.57 -4.81
N GLY A 272 7.01 4.89 -5.81
CA GLY A 272 6.81 4.03 -6.98
C GLY A 272 5.98 2.79 -6.66
N GLU A 273 4.99 2.51 -7.50
CA GLU A 273 4.11 1.36 -7.32
C GLU A 273 3.53 0.88 -8.65
N VAL A 274 3.14 -0.40 -8.67
CA VAL A 274 2.32 -0.99 -9.73
C VAL A 274 0.96 -1.32 -9.14
N THR A 275 -0.09 -0.71 -9.69
CA THR A 275 -1.46 -1.06 -9.34
C THR A 275 -1.86 -2.38 -9.98
N LEU A 276 -2.37 -3.30 -9.18
CA LEU A 276 -2.88 -4.59 -9.63
C LEU A 276 -4.27 -4.41 -10.21
N THR A 277 -4.51 -4.99 -11.38
CA THR A 277 -5.84 -4.98 -12.02
C THR A 277 -6.37 -6.35 -12.34
N ASP A 278 -5.53 -7.39 -12.32
CA ASP A 278 -5.96 -8.75 -12.62
C ASP A 278 -4.92 -9.74 -12.09
N HIS A 279 -5.15 -11.04 -12.29
CA HIS A 279 -4.13 -12.08 -12.21
C HIS A 279 -4.07 -12.87 -13.52
N VAL A 280 -2.93 -13.51 -13.78
CA VAL A 280 -2.74 -14.39 -14.93
C VAL A 280 -1.87 -15.59 -14.56
N SER A 281 -2.08 -16.72 -15.24
CA SER A 281 -1.18 -17.87 -15.15
C SER A 281 0.17 -17.57 -15.80
N PRO A 282 1.28 -18.10 -15.24
CA PRO A 282 2.60 -17.95 -15.86
C PRO A 282 2.68 -18.71 -17.19
N VAL A 283 3.34 -18.13 -18.19
CA VAL A 283 3.62 -18.78 -19.48
C VAL A 283 5.08 -18.55 -19.86
N VAL A 284 5.78 -19.56 -20.38
CA VAL A 284 7.19 -19.43 -20.80
C VAL A 284 7.36 -18.29 -21.82
N GLY A 285 8.36 -17.43 -21.60
CA GLY A 285 8.63 -16.21 -22.38
C GLY A 285 7.81 -14.99 -21.93
N GLN A 286 6.94 -15.12 -20.93
CA GLN A 286 6.21 -13.99 -20.37
C GLN A 286 7.18 -13.06 -19.61
N PRO A 287 7.21 -11.75 -19.90
CA PRO A 287 7.97 -10.80 -19.12
C PRO A 287 7.37 -10.67 -17.72
N VAL A 288 8.21 -10.74 -16.71
CA VAL A 288 7.80 -10.66 -15.31
C VAL A 288 8.76 -9.76 -14.54
N CYS A 289 8.20 -9.01 -13.61
CA CYS A 289 8.95 -8.23 -12.64
C CYS A 289 8.53 -8.63 -11.24
N ARG A 290 9.46 -8.61 -10.30
CA ARG A 290 9.20 -8.97 -8.91
C ARG A 290 9.74 -7.94 -7.94
N SER A 291 9.09 -7.85 -6.80
CA SER A 291 9.42 -6.89 -5.74
C SER A 291 9.83 -7.62 -4.47
N GLY A 292 10.86 -7.15 -3.77
CA GLY A 292 11.45 -7.82 -2.62
C GLY A 292 12.20 -6.88 -1.69
N VAL A 293 12.15 -7.16 -0.39
CA VAL A 293 12.79 -6.37 0.67
C VAL A 293 14.32 -6.33 0.56
N THR A 294 14.95 -7.32 -0.06
CA THR A 294 16.41 -7.47 -0.08
C THR A 294 17.02 -6.90 -1.35
N SER A 295 16.38 -7.14 -2.49
CA SER A 295 16.94 -6.78 -3.81
C SER A 295 16.03 -5.88 -4.64
N GLY A 296 14.97 -5.35 -4.01
CA GLY A 296 14.08 -4.35 -4.57
C GLY A 296 13.25 -4.87 -5.75
N TYR A 297 13.20 -4.10 -6.84
CA TYR A 297 12.38 -4.40 -8.02
C TYR A 297 13.26 -4.91 -9.17
N GLN A 298 13.11 -6.18 -9.54
CA GLN A 298 13.90 -6.83 -10.59
C GLN A 298 13.00 -7.45 -11.65
N CYS A 299 13.44 -7.46 -12.91
CA CYS A 299 12.68 -7.99 -14.03
C CYS A 299 13.44 -9.08 -14.78
N GLY A 300 12.69 -9.92 -15.49
CA GLY A 300 13.19 -11.01 -16.32
C GLY A 300 12.03 -11.63 -17.10
N GLU A 301 12.16 -12.91 -17.43
CA GLU A 301 11.15 -13.66 -18.17
C GLU A 301 10.91 -15.02 -17.51
N VAL A 302 9.71 -15.57 -17.68
CA VAL A 302 9.38 -16.94 -17.26
C VAL A 302 10.13 -17.94 -18.15
N THR A 303 10.88 -18.85 -17.55
CA THR A 303 11.73 -19.83 -18.24
C THR A 303 11.16 -21.24 -18.22
N ALA A 304 10.36 -21.60 -17.21
CA ALA A 304 9.63 -22.87 -17.14
C ALA A 304 8.37 -22.70 -16.28
N VAL A 305 7.38 -23.57 -16.48
CA VAL A 305 6.12 -23.63 -15.72
C VAL A 305 5.82 -25.06 -15.29
N ASP A 306 4.99 -25.22 -14.26
CA ASP A 306 4.62 -26.53 -13.67
C ASP A 306 5.84 -27.39 -13.31
N HIS A 307 6.92 -26.75 -12.86
CA HIS A 307 8.17 -27.41 -12.49
C HIS A 307 8.20 -27.74 -11.01
N LEU A 308 8.60 -28.97 -10.67
CA LEU A 308 8.75 -29.43 -9.29
C LEU A 308 10.19 -29.20 -8.81
N VAL A 309 10.36 -28.46 -7.72
CA VAL A 309 11.62 -28.27 -7.01
C VAL A 309 11.54 -28.93 -5.64
N ASP A 310 12.51 -29.78 -5.32
CA ASP A 310 12.70 -30.34 -3.97
C ASP A 310 13.78 -29.53 -3.25
N TYR A 311 13.41 -28.90 -2.13
CA TYR A 311 14.32 -28.11 -1.31
C TYR A 311 15.29 -28.97 -0.47
N GLY A 312 15.18 -30.30 -0.54
CA GLY A 312 16.13 -31.23 0.05
C GLY A 312 16.03 -31.35 1.58
N GLU A 313 16.95 -32.13 2.16
CA GLU A 313 16.88 -32.57 3.55
C GLU A 313 16.91 -31.41 4.57
N ALA A 314 17.70 -30.36 4.30
CA ALA A 314 17.80 -29.18 5.18
C ALA A 314 16.47 -28.44 5.37
N HIS A 315 15.52 -28.64 4.44
CA HIS A 315 14.20 -28.06 4.43
C HIS A 315 13.09 -29.12 4.54
N GLY A 316 13.43 -30.33 5.03
CA GLY A 316 12.47 -31.40 5.27
C GLY A 316 11.92 -32.08 4.01
N HIS A 317 12.64 -32.03 2.88
CA HIS A 317 12.18 -32.53 1.58
C HIS A 317 10.85 -31.90 1.10
N ALA A 318 10.70 -30.60 1.35
CA ALA A 318 9.56 -29.84 0.84
C ALA A 318 9.64 -29.77 -0.69
N ALA A 319 8.80 -30.55 -1.35
CA ALA A 319 8.62 -30.50 -2.80
C ALA A 319 7.54 -29.46 -3.15
N VAL A 320 7.87 -28.51 -4.02
CA VAL A 320 7.00 -27.39 -4.42
C VAL A 320 6.90 -27.34 -5.93
N THR A 321 5.69 -27.16 -6.46
CA THR A 321 5.44 -27.01 -7.89
C THR A 321 5.22 -25.53 -8.21
N GLY A 322 5.84 -25.02 -9.27
CA GLY A 322 5.77 -23.61 -9.61
C GLY A 322 6.36 -23.29 -10.98
N PHE A 323 6.81 -22.06 -11.16
CA PHE A 323 7.46 -21.58 -12.38
C PHE A 323 8.84 -20.99 -12.09
N THR A 324 9.74 -21.05 -13.07
CA THR A 324 11.07 -20.44 -12.96
C THR A 324 11.14 -19.16 -13.77
N THR A 325 11.98 -18.22 -13.34
CA THR A 325 12.21 -16.95 -14.05
C THR A 325 13.69 -16.57 -14.04
N SER A 326 14.11 -15.78 -15.03
CA SER A 326 15.46 -15.19 -15.09
C SER A 326 15.63 -13.95 -14.22
N ALA A 327 14.55 -13.41 -13.64
CA ALA A 327 14.63 -12.28 -12.72
C ALA A 327 15.44 -12.72 -11.50
N CYS A 328 16.46 -11.93 -11.11
CA CYS A 328 17.23 -12.23 -9.92
C CYS A 328 16.34 -12.31 -8.68
N SER A 329 16.75 -13.01 -7.62
CA SER A 329 16.26 -12.80 -6.26
C SER A 329 17.33 -13.14 -5.23
N SER A 330 17.14 -12.63 -4.01
CA SER A 330 18.05 -12.78 -2.88
C SER A 330 17.29 -13.32 -1.64
N PRO A 331 17.99 -13.92 -0.66
CA PRO A 331 17.38 -14.30 0.61
C PRO A 331 16.63 -13.13 1.26
N GLY A 332 15.40 -13.37 1.73
CA GLY A 332 14.50 -12.34 2.27
C GLY A 332 13.46 -11.81 1.27
N ASP A 333 13.71 -11.96 -0.04
CA ASP A 333 12.69 -11.64 -1.07
C ASP A 333 11.55 -12.67 -1.10
N SER A 334 11.68 -13.79 -0.36
CA SER A 334 10.68 -14.84 -0.25
C SER A 334 9.30 -14.31 0.06
N GLY A 335 8.27 -14.81 -0.63
CA GLY A 335 6.91 -14.31 -0.57
C GLY A 335 6.62 -13.11 -1.47
N GLY A 336 7.66 -12.41 -1.94
CA GLY A 336 7.52 -11.19 -2.75
C GLY A 336 6.78 -11.40 -4.07
N PRO A 337 6.01 -10.40 -4.55
CA PRO A 337 5.11 -10.55 -5.68
C PRO A 337 5.86 -10.56 -7.03
N TYR A 338 5.40 -11.39 -7.95
CA TYR A 338 5.69 -11.35 -9.39
C TYR A 338 4.49 -10.80 -10.16
N VAL A 339 4.72 -9.79 -11.00
CA VAL A 339 3.72 -9.18 -11.88
C VAL A 339 4.17 -9.21 -13.32
N SER A 340 3.21 -9.23 -14.24
CA SER A 340 3.40 -9.02 -15.68
C SER A 340 2.54 -7.83 -16.09
N GLY A 341 3.15 -6.65 -16.21
CA GLY A 341 2.40 -5.40 -16.29
C GLY A 341 1.65 -5.15 -14.98
N THR A 342 0.32 -5.05 -15.04
CA THR A 342 -0.56 -4.87 -13.87
C THR A 342 -1.21 -6.18 -13.40
N ALA A 343 -0.89 -7.31 -14.01
CA ALA A 343 -1.44 -8.61 -13.63
C ALA A 343 -0.51 -9.34 -12.65
N ALA A 344 -1.07 -9.85 -11.56
CA ALA A 344 -0.37 -10.70 -10.61
C ALA A 344 -0.11 -12.10 -11.21
N VAL A 345 1.08 -12.65 -11.01
CA VAL A 345 1.52 -13.93 -11.61
C VAL A 345 1.83 -14.97 -10.54
N GLY A 346 2.58 -14.60 -9.50
CA GLY A 346 3.07 -15.54 -8.50
C GLY A 346 3.78 -14.86 -7.35
N ILE A 347 4.22 -15.64 -6.38
CA ILE A 347 5.05 -15.17 -5.25
C ILE A 347 6.38 -15.92 -5.24
N LEU A 348 7.47 -15.27 -4.81
CA LEU A 348 8.78 -15.91 -4.74
C LEU A 348 8.77 -17.05 -3.72
N SER A 349 9.21 -18.23 -4.12
CA SER A 349 9.45 -19.37 -3.23
C SER A 349 10.94 -19.50 -2.89
N GLY A 350 11.82 -19.39 -3.88
CA GLY A 350 13.26 -19.49 -3.68
C GLY A 350 14.04 -19.25 -4.95
N ALA A 351 15.32 -19.61 -4.96
CA ALA A 351 16.19 -19.42 -6.12
C ALA A 351 17.37 -20.39 -6.13
N ALA A 352 17.85 -20.69 -7.33
CA ALA A 352 19.18 -21.25 -7.56
C ALA A 352 20.11 -20.12 -8.06
N GLY A 353 20.63 -19.34 -7.11
CA GLY A 353 21.45 -18.16 -7.37
C GLY A 353 22.96 -18.38 -7.23
N PRO A 354 23.77 -17.33 -7.43
CA PRO A 354 25.20 -17.38 -7.15
C PRO A 354 25.47 -17.68 -5.67
N ALA A 355 26.66 -18.19 -5.36
CA ALA A 355 27.04 -18.52 -3.97
C ALA A 355 27.01 -17.30 -3.01
N SER A 356 27.10 -16.09 -3.54
CA SER A 356 26.94 -14.85 -2.78
C SER A 356 25.49 -14.61 -2.35
N GLY A 357 24.50 -15.19 -3.04
CA GLY A 357 23.08 -14.90 -2.87
C GLY A 357 22.69 -13.49 -3.34
N LEU A 358 23.52 -12.82 -4.13
CA LEU A 358 23.35 -11.42 -4.54
C LEU A 358 23.10 -11.26 -6.02
N CYS A 359 22.27 -10.26 -6.35
CA CYS A 359 21.93 -9.94 -7.73
C CYS A 359 23.10 -9.41 -8.58
N ASP A 360 24.10 -8.77 -7.98
CA ASP A 360 25.26 -8.27 -8.72
C ASP A 360 26.11 -9.38 -9.36
N HIS A 361 25.92 -10.62 -8.92
CA HIS A 361 26.61 -11.81 -9.45
C HIS A 361 25.64 -12.75 -10.17
N TRP A 362 24.43 -12.29 -10.47
CA TRP A 362 23.40 -13.09 -11.12
C TRP A 362 23.69 -13.25 -12.61
N ASP A 363 23.76 -14.50 -13.05
CA ASP A 363 23.85 -14.87 -14.45
C ASP A 363 22.53 -15.53 -14.87
N PRO A 364 21.67 -14.86 -15.66
CA PRO A 364 20.36 -15.40 -16.04
C PRO A 364 20.45 -16.67 -16.92
N ASP A 365 21.62 -17.02 -17.44
CA ASP A 365 21.83 -18.26 -18.20
C ASP A 365 22.07 -19.47 -17.28
N THR A 366 22.48 -19.25 -16.02
CA THR A 366 22.82 -20.32 -15.07
C THR A 366 22.07 -20.22 -13.74
N ASN A 367 21.44 -19.08 -13.46
CA ASN A 367 20.64 -18.81 -12.28
C ASN A 367 19.17 -18.67 -12.63
N PHE A 368 18.31 -19.08 -11.70
CA PHE A 368 16.87 -18.87 -11.82
C PHE A 368 16.25 -18.61 -10.46
N SER A 369 15.22 -17.77 -10.46
CA SER A 369 14.28 -17.67 -9.35
C SER A 369 13.14 -18.67 -9.58
N PHE A 370 12.62 -19.22 -8.50
CA PHE A 370 11.50 -20.15 -8.49
C PHE A 370 10.34 -19.55 -7.70
N ALA A 371 9.16 -19.54 -8.31
CA ALA A 371 7.98 -18.85 -7.80
C ALA A 371 6.76 -19.78 -7.80
N TYR A 372 5.93 -19.63 -6.78
CA TYR A 372 4.65 -20.31 -6.65
C TYR A 372 3.56 -19.51 -7.38
N ALA A 373 2.78 -20.17 -8.23
CA ALA A 373 1.81 -19.51 -9.11
C ALA A 373 0.57 -19.02 -8.33
N LEU A 374 0.03 -17.86 -8.70
CA LEU A 374 -1.26 -17.42 -8.16
C LEU A 374 -2.42 -18.22 -8.76
N ALA A 375 -2.36 -18.46 -10.07
CA ALA A 375 -3.43 -19.07 -10.84
C ALA A 375 -2.93 -20.06 -11.89
N GLY A 376 -3.81 -20.97 -12.30
CA GLY A 376 -3.49 -22.05 -13.24
C GLY A 376 -2.78 -23.24 -12.59
N GLY A 377 -2.57 -24.30 -13.37
CA GLY A 377 -1.98 -25.54 -12.90
C GLY A 377 -2.79 -26.25 -11.80
N ALA A 378 -2.27 -27.35 -11.27
CA ALA A 378 -2.87 -28.05 -10.13
C ALA A 378 -2.42 -27.46 -8.78
N HIS A 379 -1.29 -26.74 -8.77
CA HIS A 379 -0.68 -26.16 -7.57
C HIS A 379 -0.54 -24.65 -7.75
N SER A 380 -1.52 -23.90 -7.27
CA SER A 380 -1.56 -22.44 -7.29
C SER A 380 -2.32 -21.90 -6.08
N ALA A 381 -2.19 -20.61 -5.79
CA ALA A 381 -2.89 -19.99 -4.67
C ALA A 381 -4.41 -20.19 -4.78
N GLU A 382 -4.97 -20.04 -5.99
CA GLU A 382 -6.39 -20.32 -6.26
C GLU A 382 -6.77 -21.80 -6.06
N SER A 383 -5.90 -22.74 -6.43
CA SER A 383 -6.21 -24.17 -6.26
C SER A 383 -6.10 -24.61 -4.80
N PHE A 384 -5.30 -23.90 -4.00
CA PHE A 384 -5.07 -24.13 -2.58
C PHE A 384 -6.17 -23.50 -1.71
N TYR A 385 -6.45 -22.20 -1.88
CA TYR A 385 -7.51 -21.47 -1.16
C TYR A 385 -8.83 -21.53 -1.93
N ARG A 386 -9.56 -22.63 -1.73
CA ARG A 386 -10.79 -22.89 -2.50
C ARG A 386 -11.97 -22.12 -1.93
N ASP A 387 -13.06 -22.09 -2.68
CA ASP A 387 -14.37 -21.57 -2.22
C ASP A 387 -14.32 -20.11 -1.70
N GLY A 388 -13.32 -19.35 -2.15
CA GLY A 388 -13.08 -17.97 -1.75
C GLY A 388 -12.53 -17.83 -0.33
N GLU A 389 -11.76 -18.80 0.15
CA GLU A 389 -10.92 -18.66 1.36
C GLU A 389 -9.93 -17.50 1.24
N TRP A 390 -9.52 -17.19 0.01
CA TRP A 390 -8.72 -16.03 -0.33
C TRP A 390 -9.18 -15.46 -1.67
N GLU A 391 -9.13 -14.14 -1.78
CA GLU A 391 -9.36 -13.40 -3.02
C GLU A 391 -8.31 -12.29 -3.17
N LEU A 392 -7.64 -12.21 -4.32
CA LEU A 392 -6.71 -11.12 -4.62
C LEU A 392 -7.43 -9.75 -4.60
N ALA A 393 -6.84 -8.75 -3.95
CA ALA A 393 -7.32 -7.38 -4.04
C ALA A 393 -6.80 -6.74 -5.34
N VAL A 394 -7.70 -6.22 -6.17
CA VAL A 394 -7.36 -5.52 -7.41
C VAL A 394 -8.07 -4.17 -7.49
N ALA A 395 -7.46 -3.21 -8.16
CA ALA A 395 -8.13 -1.97 -8.52
C ALA A 395 -9.07 -2.21 -9.72
N VAL A 396 -10.37 -1.97 -9.52
CA VAL A 396 -11.38 -2.09 -10.58
C VAL A 396 -11.80 -0.70 -11.03
N SER A 397 -11.57 -0.38 -12.30
CA SER A 397 -11.89 0.92 -12.88
C SER A 397 -13.40 1.16 -12.96
N GLU A 398 -13.83 2.42 -12.83
CA GLU A 398 -15.22 2.80 -13.09
C GLU A 398 -15.61 2.43 -14.54
N PRO A 399 -16.76 1.76 -14.77
CA PRO A 399 -17.20 1.41 -16.12
C PRO A 399 -17.48 2.64 -16.98
N ALA A 400 -16.90 2.71 -18.18
CA ALA A 400 -17.35 3.63 -19.22
C ALA A 400 -18.59 3.06 -19.93
N VAL A 401 -19.77 3.49 -19.51
CA VAL A 401 -21.05 2.93 -19.96
C VAL A 401 -21.58 3.67 -21.20
N SER A 402 -22.05 2.89 -22.17
CA SER A 402 -22.85 3.33 -23.31
C SER A 402 -24.30 2.88 -23.12
N LEU A 403 -25.19 3.84 -22.87
CA LEU A 403 -26.64 3.63 -22.70
C LEU A 403 -27.42 4.31 -23.83
N PRO A 404 -28.48 3.68 -24.38
CA PRO A 404 -29.43 4.38 -25.21
C PRO A 404 -30.20 5.42 -24.38
N LEU A 405 -30.49 6.58 -24.97
CA LEU A 405 -31.32 7.62 -24.33
C LEU A 405 -32.77 7.17 -24.20
N GLU A 406 -33.28 6.46 -25.21
CA GLU A 406 -34.65 5.98 -25.30
C GLU A 406 -34.70 4.52 -25.75
N VAL A 407 -35.64 3.74 -25.21
CA VAL A 407 -35.97 2.38 -25.65
C VAL A 407 -37.49 2.22 -25.72
N GLU A 408 -38.00 1.54 -26.74
CA GLU A 408 -39.44 1.25 -26.84
C GLU A 408 -39.87 0.19 -25.82
N ALA A 409 -41.09 0.30 -25.30
CA ALA A 409 -41.66 -0.67 -24.38
C ALA A 409 -41.73 -2.06 -25.03
N GLY A 410 -41.20 -3.07 -24.32
CA GLY A 410 -41.11 -4.45 -24.81
C GLY A 410 -39.84 -4.78 -25.58
N GLU A 411 -39.01 -3.79 -25.94
CA GLU A 411 -37.67 -4.03 -26.49
C GLU A 411 -36.64 -4.22 -25.36
N PRO A 412 -35.68 -5.14 -25.51
CA PRO A 412 -34.67 -5.39 -24.49
C PRO A 412 -33.69 -4.22 -24.40
N LEU A 413 -33.56 -3.62 -23.22
CA LEU A 413 -32.47 -2.69 -22.93
C LEU A 413 -31.14 -3.43 -22.94
N VAL A 414 -30.21 -2.98 -23.79
CA VAL A 414 -28.83 -3.48 -23.81
C VAL A 414 -27.92 -2.40 -23.22
N VAL A 415 -27.27 -2.74 -22.11
CA VAL A 415 -26.28 -1.89 -21.45
C VAL A 415 -24.90 -2.41 -21.82
N SER A 416 -24.11 -1.59 -22.50
CA SER A 416 -22.78 -1.99 -22.97
C SER A 416 -21.72 -0.98 -22.54
N GLY A 417 -20.46 -1.36 -22.59
CA GLY A 417 -19.39 -0.45 -22.20
C GLY A 417 -18.03 -1.11 -22.17
N VAL A 418 -17.09 -0.39 -21.56
CA VAL A 418 -15.71 -0.84 -21.33
C VAL A 418 -15.33 -0.58 -19.89
N VAL A 419 -14.61 -1.52 -19.29
CA VAL A 419 -13.92 -1.35 -18.00
C VAL A 419 -12.42 -1.33 -18.30
N ASP A 420 -11.75 -0.23 -17.96
CA ASP A 420 -10.31 -0.09 -18.25
C ASP A 420 -9.47 -1.13 -17.51
N ARG A 421 -8.53 -1.76 -18.23
CA ARG A 421 -7.61 -2.81 -17.77
C ARG A 421 -8.28 -4.03 -17.09
N ALA A 422 -9.56 -4.25 -17.34
CA ALA A 422 -10.28 -5.44 -16.90
C ALA A 422 -10.17 -6.59 -17.92
N GLY A 423 -10.08 -7.81 -17.40
CA GLY A 423 -10.06 -9.05 -18.17
C GLY A 423 -11.22 -10.00 -17.86
N PRO A 424 -11.13 -11.27 -18.29
CA PRO A 424 -12.19 -12.27 -18.12
C PRO A 424 -12.48 -12.67 -16.67
N ASN A 425 -11.59 -12.33 -15.74
CA ASN A 425 -11.81 -12.51 -14.30
C ASN A 425 -12.77 -11.46 -13.69
N HIS A 426 -13.19 -10.48 -14.51
CA HIS A 426 -14.10 -9.42 -14.10
C HIS A 426 -15.52 -9.67 -14.59
N TRP A 427 -16.48 -9.07 -13.88
CA TRP A 427 -17.88 -9.06 -14.26
C TRP A 427 -18.51 -7.70 -13.91
N VAL A 428 -19.67 -7.40 -14.50
CA VAL A 428 -20.42 -6.17 -14.24
C VAL A 428 -21.79 -6.48 -13.65
N SER A 429 -22.24 -5.64 -12.72
CA SER A 429 -23.62 -5.59 -12.25
C SER A 429 -24.31 -4.36 -12.83
N VAL A 430 -25.43 -4.55 -13.51
CA VAL A 430 -26.32 -3.49 -14.00
C VAL A 430 -27.58 -3.49 -13.16
N ALA A 431 -27.74 -2.47 -12.33
CA ALA A 431 -28.94 -2.25 -11.53
C ALA A 431 -29.89 -1.29 -12.24
N VAL A 432 -31.12 -1.74 -12.51
CA VAL A 432 -32.19 -0.95 -13.13
C VAL A 432 -33.55 -1.45 -12.61
N TYR A 433 -34.46 -0.53 -12.31
CA TYR A 433 -35.81 -0.84 -11.84
C TYR A 433 -35.86 -1.84 -10.66
N GLY A 434 -34.96 -1.66 -9.68
CA GLY A 434 -34.88 -2.50 -8.48
C GLY A 434 -34.35 -3.93 -8.72
N ARG A 435 -33.84 -4.23 -9.92
CA ARG A 435 -33.26 -5.52 -10.28
C ARG A 435 -31.80 -5.37 -10.69
N THR A 436 -31.01 -6.40 -10.45
CA THR A 436 -29.61 -6.47 -10.85
C THR A 436 -29.40 -7.54 -11.91
N HIS A 437 -28.75 -7.17 -13.00
CA HIS A 437 -28.38 -8.05 -14.10
C HIS A 437 -26.85 -8.17 -14.15
N MET A 438 -26.34 -9.39 -14.30
CA MET A 438 -24.89 -9.63 -14.35
C MET A 438 -24.42 -9.79 -15.80
N GLY A 439 -23.19 -9.37 -16.08
CA GLY A 439 -22.52 -9.56 -17.36
C GLY A 439 -21.07 -9.93 -17.21
N ALA A 440 -20.58 -10.82 -18.07
CA ALA A 440 -19.15 -11.10 -18.18
C ALA A 440 -18.42 -9.92 -18.85
N VAL A 441 -17.16 -9.73 -18.47
CA VAL A 441 -16.22 -8.83 -19.14
C VAL A 441 -15.31 -9.65 -20.05
N THR A 442 -15.07 -9.15 -21.26
CA THR A 442 -14.16 -9.79 -22.23
C THR A 442 -12.70 -9.47 -21.94
N ALA A 443 -11.76 -10.17 -22.56
CA ALA A 443 -10.32 -9.89 -22.43
C ALA A 443 -9.89 -8.47 -22.84
N GLY A 444 -10.72 -7.75 -23.61
CA GLY A 444 -10.50 -6.35 -23.96
C GLY A 444 -11.29 -5.37 -23.09
N GLY A 445 -11.76 -5.79 -21.91
CA GLY A 445 -12.53 -4.96 -20.98
C GLY A 445 -13.98 -4.67 -21.40
N ARG A 446 -14.45 -5.19 -22.54
CA ARG A 446 -15.81 -4.92 -23.04
C ARG A 446 -16.86 -5.76 -22.34
N PHE A 447 -18.03 -5.19 -22.10
CA PHE A 447 -19.22 -5.92 -21.62
C PHE A 447 -20.47 -5.53 -22.41
N SER A 448 -21.47 -6.43 -22.38
CA SER A 448 -22.81 -6.19 -22.93
C SER A 448 -23.83 -7.01 -22.13
N VAL A 449 -24.70 -6.32 -21.40
CA VAL A 449 -25.73 -6.91 -20.55
C VAL A 449 -27.10 -6.64 -21.14
N ARG A 450 -27.87 -7.71 -21.37
CA ARG A 450 -29.27 -7.61 -21.76
C ARG A 450 -30.14 -7.60 -20.50
N VAL A 451 -30.95 -6.55 -20.35
CA VAL A 451 -31.96 -6.46 -19.31
C VAL A 451 -33.17 -7.27 -19.75
N HIS A 452 -33.46 -8.35 -19.02
CA HIS A 452 -34.49 -9.34 -19.38
C HIS A 452 -35.87 -9.03 -18.79
N HIS A 453 -36.05 -7.85 -18.19
CA HIS A 453 -37.30 -7.44 -17.55
C HIS A 453 -37.92 -6.26 -18.28
N ASP A 454 -39.23 -6.28 -18.46
CA ASP A 454 -39.98 -5.20 -19.07
C ASP A 454 -39.91 -3.94 -18.20
N LEU A 455 -39.33 -2.89 -18.75
CA LEU A 455 -39.29 -1.60 -18.06
C LEU A 455 -40.64 -0.89 -18.30
N PRO A 456 -41.29 -0.34 -17.25
CA PRO A 456 -42.54 0.38 -17.42
C PRO A 456 -42.44 1.53 -18.44
N ALA A 457 -43.36 1.53 -19.40
CA ALA A 457 -43.47 2.56 -20.42
C ALA A 457 -43.82 3.94 -19.83
N GLY A 458 -43.41 5.01 -20.49
CA GLY A 458 -43.68 6.39 -20.09
C GLY A 458 -42.90 6.87 -18.86
N THR A 459 -41.88 6.12 -18.42
CA THR A 459 -41.06 6.45 -17.26
C THR A 459 -39.57 6.41 -17.59
N THR A 460 -38.78 7.22 -16.87
CA THR A 460 -37.32 7.20 -16.95
C THR A 460 -36.77 6.38 -15.81
N HIS A 461 -35.93 5.40 -16.12
CA HIS A 461 -35.33 4.49 -15.16
C HIS A 461 -33.87 4.86 -14.93
N PRO A 462 -33.42 5.05 -13.67
CA PRO A 462 -32.00 5.15 -13.37
C PRO A 462 -31.32 3.80 -13.61
N VAL A 463 -30.10 3.85 -14.12
CA VAL A 463 -29.24 2.70 -14.36
C VAL A 463 -27.93 2.94 -13.62
N THR A 464 -27.55 1.98 -12.78
CA THR A 464 -26.24 1.98 -12.12
C THR A 464 -25.45 0.77 -12.56
N VAL A 465 -24.20 0.98 -12.98
CA VAL A 465 -23.29 -0.08 -13.40
C VAL A 465 -22.07 -0.09 -12.49
N ARG A 466 -21.72 -1.24 -11.95
CA ARG A 466 -20.46 -1.47 -11.24
C ARG A 466 -19.70 -2.62 -11.91
N ALA A 467 -18.39 -2.49 -12.00
CA ALA A 467 -17.51 -3.59 -12.31
C ALA A 467 -16.99 -4.23 -11.02
N HIS A 468 -16.70 -5.51 -11.11
CA HIS A 468 -16.30 -6.36 -9.99
C HIS A 468 -15.17 -7.26 -10.42
N TYR A 469 -14.29 -7.56 -9.48
CA TYR A 469 -13.36 -8.66 -9.51
C TYR A 469 -13.60 -9.48 -8.24
N GLY A 470 -13.90 -10.76 -8.42
CA GLY A 470 -14.35 -11.60 -7.31
C GLY A 470 -15.59 -11.02 -6.60
N ARG A 471 -15.56 -11.01 -5.27
CA ARG A 471 -16.64 -10.56 -4.36
C ARG A 471 -16.32 -9.23 -3.68
N HIS A 472 -15.06 -8.90 -3.49
CA HIS A 472 -14.61 -7.82 -2.61
C HIS A 472 -14.08 -6.61 -3.37
N SER A 473 -13.47 -6.82 -4.54
CA SER A 473 -12.94 -5.72 -5.36
C SER A 473 -14.05 -5.16 -6.26
N VAL A 474 -14.52 -3.95 -5.97
CA VAL A 474 -15.67 -3.33 -6.64
C VAL A 474 -15.33 -1.91 -7.09
N SER A 475 -15.72 -1.55 -8.31
CA SER A 475 -15.53 -0.20 -8.84
C SER A 475 -16.48 0.82 -8.20
N GLU A 476 -16.14 2.11 -8.36
CA GLU A 476 -17.13 3.18 -8.26
C GLU A 476 -18.30 2.95 -9.24
N PRO A 477 -19.52 3.42 -8.91
CA PRO A 477 -20.70 3.21 -9.72
C PRO A 477 -20.76 4.22 -10.88
N ALA A 478 -20.78 3.71 -12.11
CA ALA A 478 -21.17 4.52 -13.25
C ALA A 478 -22.70 4.66 -13.27
N SER A 479 -23.19 5.89 -13.37
CA SER A 479 -24.63 6.19 -13.31
C SER A 479 -25.13 6.78 -14.64
N GLY A 480 -26.33 6.38 -15.04
CA GLY A 480 -27.04 6.92 -16.18
C GLY A 480 -28.54 6.73 -16.04
N SER A 481 -29.29 7.05 -17.09
CA SER A 481 -30.73 6.84 -17.14
C SER A 481 -31.18 6.50 -18.55
N VAL A 482 -32.32 5.83 -18.65
CA VAL A 482 -32.96 5.47 -19.92
C VAL A 482 -34.45 5.77 -19.83
N SER A 483 -35.00 6.43 -20.85
CA SER A 483 -36.43 6.69 -20.96
C SER A 483 -37.10 5.57 -21.77
N VAL A 484 -38.22 5.03 -21.28
CA VAL A 484 -38.96 3.99 -21.98
C VAL A 484 -40.16 4.62 -22.69
N THR A 485 -40.14 4.60 -24.02
CA THR A 485 -41.19 5.15 -24.87
C THR A 485 -42.28 4.11 -25.14
N GLY A 486 -43.49 4.57 -25.50
CA GLY A 486 -44.67 3.73 -25.71
C GLY A 486 -45.79 3.97 -24.70
N SER A 487 -47.03 3.67 -25.08
CA SER A 487 -48.18 3.67 -24.17
C SER A 487 -48.19 2.38 -23.36
N GLN A 488 -48.44 2.46 -22.04
CA GLN A 488 -49.10 1.33 -21.40
C GLN A 488 -50.41 1.16 -22.16
N ASP A 489 -50.63 0.01 -22.81
CA ASP A 489 -51.94 -0.30 -23.37
C ASP A 489 -52.95 -0.28 -22.21
N GLY A 490 -53.57 0.88 -22.01
CA GLY A 490 -54.83 1.02 -21.34
C GLY A 490 -55.90 0.45 -22.26
N ASP A 491 -56.75 -0.37 -21.66
CA ASP A 491 -58.03 -0.82 -22.22
C ASP A 491 -57.94 -1.74 -23.43
N ARG A 492 -57.59 -3.01 -23.16
CA ARG A 492 -58.21 -4.10 -23.92
C ARG A 492 -59.70 -4.09 -23.56
N GLU A 493 -60.51 -3.38 -24.34
CA GLU A 493 -61.97 -3.43 -24.25
C GLU A 493 -62.42 -4.90 -24.17
N ASP A 494 -63.06 -5.23 -23.05
CA ASP A 494 -63.70 -6.51 -22.83
C ASP A 494 -64.87 -6.64 -23.83
N HIS A 495 -64.61 -7.24 -24.98
CA HIS A 495 -65.68 -7.71 -25.85
C HIS A 495 -66.43 -8.84 -25.11
N PRO A 496 -67.75 -8.73 -24.90
CA PRO A 496 -68.48 -9.72 -24.14
C PRO A 496 -68.47 -11.06 -24.88
N VAL A 497 -67.86 -12.08 -24.26
CA VAL A 497 -67.93 -13.46 -24.72
C VAL A 497 -69.37 -13.96 -24.56
N VAL A 498 -70.05 -14.14 -25.69
CA VAL A 498 -71.32 -14.87 -25.76
C VAL A 498 -71.03 -16.37 -25.60
N PRO A 499 -71.63 -17.09 -24.64
CA PRO A 499 -71.40 -18.51 -24.48
C PRO A 499 -72.29 -19.30 -25.44
N GLY A 500 -71.69 -20.11 -26.33
CA GLY A 500 -72.46 -20.94 -27.25
C GLY A 500 -71.67 -22.01 -28.00
N ALA A 501 -72.03 -23.25 -27.71
CA ALA A 501 -71.93 -24.45 -28.53
C ALA A 501 -70.61 -25.26 -28.57
N CYS A 502 -70.67 -26.39 -27.84
CA CYS A 502 -70.01 -27.64 -28.17
C CYS A 502 -70.19 -28.00 -29.66
N ALA A 503 -69.13 -28.47 -30.31
CA ALA A 503 -69.23 -29.42 -31.41
C ALA A 503 -68.02 -30.35 -31.41
N THR A 504 -68.36 -31.64 -31.28
CA THR A 504 -67.54 -32.84 -31.38
C THR A 504 -67.07 -33.10 -32.81
N SER A 505 -65.82 -33.51 -32.99
CA SER A 505 -65.34 -34.54 -33.93
C SER A 505 -63.82 -34.62 -33.75
N GLY A 506 -63.12 -35.74 -33.77
CA GLY A 506 -63.44 -37.06 -34.29
C GLY A 506 -62.14 -37.62 -34.87
N SER A 507 -61.44 -38.42 -34.06
CA SER A 507 -60.56 -39.56 -34.39
C SER A 507 -60.00 -39.73 -35.81
N ALA A 508 -58.67 -39.92 -35.88
CA ALA A 508 -57.96 -41.00 -36.60
C ALA A 508 -56.45 -40.80 -36.35
N GLY A 509 -55.57 -41.76 -36.09
CA GLY A 509 -55.56 -43.21 -35.97
C GLY A 509 -54.10 -43.57 -35.71
N LEU A 510 -53.80 -44.33 -34.65
CA LEU A 510 -53.43 -45.75 -34.68
C LEU A 510 -51.92 -46.04 -34.87
N GLY A 511 -51.40 -46.80 -33.90
CA GLY A 511 -50.17 -47.61 -33.97
C GLY A 511 -49.13 -47.17 -32.94
N GLY A 512 -48.98 -47.75 -31.74
CA GLY A 512 -49.41 -49.06 -31.24
C GLY A 512 -48.17 -49.94 -30.96
N HIS A 513 -47.79 -50.01 -29.69
CA HIS A 513 -47.10 -51.09 -28.95
C HIS A 513 -46.31 -50.48 -27.79
N ASP A 514 -46.23 -51.04 -26.59
CA ASP A 514 -47.06 -51.93 -25.77
C ASP A 514 -46.26 -52.00 -24.46
N GLY A 515 -46.90 -51.79 -23.30
CA GLY A 515 -46.22 -51.84 -22.00
C GLY A 515 -46.89 -51.03 -20.90
N ALA A 516 -48.10 -51.45 -20.50
CA ALA A 516 -48.79 -51.08 -19.26
C ALA A 516 -47.85 -51.18 -18.04
N GLY A 517 -47.99 -50.44 -16.93
CA GLY A 517 -49.06 -49.65 -16.31
C GLY A 517 -48.62 -49.54 -14.83
N LEU A 518 -48.71 -48.39 -14.19
CA LEU A 518 -49.78 -48.03 -13.24
C LEU A 518 -49.56 -46.55 -12.82
N ASP A 519 -50.63 -45.75 -12.94
CA ASP A 519 -51.13 -44.62 -12.11
C ASP A 519 -50.11 -43.65 -11.45
N GLU A 520 -50.23 -42.32 -11.47
CA GLU A 520 -51.41 -41.46 -11.61
C GLU A 520 -50.95 -40.02 -11.91
N VAL A 521 -51.71 -39.32 -12.77
CA VAL A 521 -51.68 -37.87 -12.95
C VAL A 521 -52.49 -37.22 -11.84
N ALA A 522 -51.89 -36.33 -11.04
CA ALA A 522 -52.44 -35.02 -10.65
C ALA A 522 -51.69 -34.39 -9.46
N VAL A 523 -51.70 -33.04 -9.44
CA VAL A 523 -51.44 -32.14 -8.28
C VAL A 523 -49.94 -31.86 -8.03
N MET A 524 -49.37 -30.66 -8.19
CA MET A 524 -49.91 -29.31 -7.94
C MET A 524 -49.13 -28.23 -8.71
N CYS A 525 -49.77 -27.63 -9.72
CA CYS A 525 -49.61 -26.20 -9.99
C CYS A 525 -50.38 -25.41 -8.92
N ARG A 526 -49.69 -24.51 -8.21
CA ARG A 526 -50.14 -23.30 -7.49
C ARG A 526 -49.00 -22.96 -6.50
N ARG A 527 -48.33 -21.80 -6.52
CA ARG A 527 -48.84 -20.42 -6.65
C ARG A 527 -47.76 -19.47 -7.18
N LEU A 528 -48.00 -18.89 -8.35
CA LEU A 528 -47.71 -17.48 -8.62
C LEU A 528 -49.02 -16.71 -8.45
N ALA A 529 -48.91 -15.43 -8.08
CA ALA A 529 -49.95 -14.49 -7.61
C ALA A 529 -50.18 -14.46 -6.09
N ARG A 530 -49.21 -13.86 -5.38
CA ARG A 530 -49.45 -12.67 -4.56
C ARG A 530 -48.31 -11.68 -4.77
#